data_AF-A0A183FTQ8-F1
#
_entry.id   AF-A0A183FTQ8-F1
#
_cell.length_a   1.000
_cell.length_b   1.000
_cell.length_c   1.000
_cell.angle_alpha   90.00
_cell.angle_beta   90.00
_cell.angle_gamma   90.00
#
_symmetry.space_group_name_H-M   'P 1'
#
loop_
_entity.id
_entity.type
_entity.pdbx_description
1 polymer ?
#
loop_
_entity_poly.entity_id
_entity_poly.type
_entity_poly.pdbx_seq_one_letter_code
_entity_poly.pdbx_strand_id
1 'polypeptide(L)'
;MQGAMPFKGNYISYYDFKTNRVAVIDETLKTGNKTCFVMPLDRSNLHDADAMRGAAAIASKKTSQTQGWDEKWQYLPSPLTMTGQQMFNPAIPECVGARWIQLDYVGSDQKNRKCSDCYDFCLPDYGIEKDTVRNEEQLNIVKRICFYLFVPEWRTYAQANNIEQVRSGSSQMVCKQYDGMFLAETK
;
A
#
# COMPACT_ATOMS: atom_id res chain seq x y z
N MET A 1 -16.11 4.35 18.03
CA MET A 1 -15.50 3.73 16.84
C MET A 1 -14.20 3.11 17.30
N GLN A 2 -14.06 1.78 17.25
CA GLN A 2 -12.79 1.11 17.52
C GLN A 2 -11.91 1.25 16.27
N GLY A 3 -10.79 1.95 16.40
CA GLY A 3 -9.79 2.05 15.33
C GLY A 3 -9.37 0.64 14.92
N ALA A 4 -9.43 0.37 13.62
CA ALA A 4 -8.99 -0.91 13.08
C ALA A 4 -7.53 -1.14 13.47
N MET A 5 -7.21 -2.36 13.93
CA MET A 5 -5.84 -2.74 14.26
C MET A 5 -4.94 -2.43 13.04
N PRO A 6 -3.77 -1.78 13.21
CA PRO A 6 -2.88 -1.55 12.08
C PRO A 6 -2.56 -2.90 11.43
N PHE A 7 -2.61 -2.94 10.11
CA PHE A 7 -2.46 -4.19 9.34
C PHE A 7 -1.25 -4.97 9.79
N LYS A 8 -1.46 -6.27 10.02
CA LYS A 8 -0.40 -7.27 10.03
C LYS A 8 0.00 -7.61 8.58
N GLY A 9 0.36 -6.59 7.82
CA GLY A 9 0.71 -6.70 6.42
C GLY A 9 2.14 -6.20 6.22
N ASN A 10 2.97 -7.03 5.61
CA ASN A 10 4.33 -6.68 5.27
C ASN A 10 4.29 -5.89 3.96
N TYR A 11 3.99 -4.59 4.04
CA TYR A 11 3.93 -3.70 2.89
C TYR A 11 5.11 -2.75 2.89
N ILE A 12 5.63 -2.49 1.70
CA ILE A 12 6.68 -1.50 1.46
C ILE A 12 6.14 -0.50 0.43
N SER A 13 6.09 0.78 0.79
CA SER A 13 5.60 1.85 -0.09
C SER A 13 6.71 2.85 -0.41
N TYR A 14 6.96 3.07 -1.69
CA TYR A 14 7.89 4.05 -2.23
C TYR A 14 7.13 5.26 -2.77
N TYR A 15 7.46 6.45 -2.27
CA TYR A 15 6.84 7.71 -2.67
C TYR A 15 7.80 8.54 -3.51
N ASP A 16 7.39 8.83 -4.74
CA ASP A 16 8.05 9.78 -5.62
C ASP A 16 7.22 11.06 -5.74
N PHE A 17 7.58 12.05 -4.93
CA PHE A 17 6.96 13.36 -4.92
C PHE A 17 7.29 14.20 -6.17
N LYS A 18 8.29 13.83 -6.97
CA LYS A 18 8.61 14.55 -8.22
C LYS A 18 7.69 14.13 -9.35
N THR A 19 7.47 12.82 -9.50
CA THR A 19 6.61 12.28 -10.57
C THR A 19 5.16 12.05 -10.12
N ASN A 20 4.87 12.31 -8.85
CA ASN A 20 3.55 12.16 -8.22
C ASN A 20 3.02 10.73 -8.25
N ARG A 21 3.88 9.77 -7.87
CA ARG A 21 3.58 8.34 -7.91
C ARG A 21 3.94 7.66 -6.60
N VAL A 22 3.22 6.59 -6.31
CA VAL A 22 3.53 5.66 -5.23
C VAL A 22 3.67 4.27 -5.82
N ALA A 23 4.75 3.57 -5.48
CA ALA A 23 4.86 2.14 -5.70
C ALA A 23 4.63 1.40 -4.38
N VAL A 24 3.71 0.45 -4.36
CA VAL A 24 3.41 -0.37 -3.19
C VAL A 24 3.77 -1.82 -3.50
N ILE A 25 4.46 -2.45 -2.57
CA ILE A 25 4.94 -3.81 -2.66
C ILE A 25 4.30 -4.57 -1.51
N ASP A 26 3.60 -5.64 -1.84
CA ASP A 26 3.15 -6.62 -0.86
C ASP A 26 4.22 -7.70 -0.74
N GLU A 27 4.92 -7.74 0.41
CA GLU A 27 6.02 -8.68 0.62
C GLU A 27 5.55 -10.13 0.66
N THR A 28 4.24 -10.41 0.85
CA THR A 28 3.69 -11.76 0.73
C THR A 28 3.77 -12.31 -0.69
N LEU A 29 3.91 -11.44 -1.69
CA LEU A 29 4.06 -11.79 -3.10
C LEU A 29 5.53 -12.00 -3.53
N LYS A 30 6.50 -11.92 -2.61
CA LYS A 30 7.94 -12.06 -2.94
C LYS A 30 8.34 -13.46 -3.39
N THR A 31 7.61 -14.50 -2.95
CA THR A 31 7.92 -15.89 -3.26
C THR A 31 7.19 -16.32 -4.53
N GLY A 32 7.92 -16.54 -5.63
CA GLY A 32 7.35 -16.96 -6.92
C GLY A 32 7.35 -15.82 -7.93
N ASN A 33 6.40 -14.89 -7.85
CA ASN A 33 6.24 -13.79 -8.81
C ASN A 33 6.06 -12.44 -8.10
N LYS A 34 7.18 -11.74 -7.88
CA LYS A 34 7.20 -10.39 -7.33
C LYS A 34 6.26 -9.49 -8.12
N THR A 35 5.37 -8.78 -7.43
CA THR A 35 4.44 -7.83 -8.04
C THR A 35 4.60 -6.48 -7.36
N CYS A 36 4.71 -5.42 -8.16
CA CYS A 36 4.74 -4.04 -7.70
C CYS A 36 3.53 -3.30 -8.24
N PHE A 37 2.78 -2.68 -7.34
CA PHE A 37 1.62 -1.87 -7.67
C PHE A 37 2.06 -0.42 -7.79
N VAL A 38 1.58 0.30 -8.81
CA VAL A 38 1.80 1.74 -8.92
C VAL A 38 0.48 2.47 -8.94
N MET A 39 0.41 3.58 -8.22
CA MET A 39 -0.77 4.44 -8.15
C MET A 39 -0.36 5.91 -8.09
N PRO A 40 -1.26 6.83 -8.46
CA PRO A 40 -1.02 8.26 -8.27
C PRO A 40 -0.84 8.61 -6.79
N LEU A 41 0.08 9.51 -6.49
CA LEU A 41 0.22 10.08 -5.15
C LEU A 41 -0.85 11.14 -4.91
N ASP A 42 -1.61 10.96 -3.83
CA ASP A 42 -2.62 11.93 -3.37
C ASP A 42 -1.97 13.06 -2.56
N ARG A 43 -1.67 14.16 -3.24
CA ARG A 43 -1.02 15.34 -2.64
C ARG A 43 -1.90 16.12 -1.67
N SER A 44 -3.20 15.85 -1.65
CA SER A 44 -4.10 16.45 -0.65
C SER A 44 -3.93 15.82 0.73
N ASN A 45 -3.51 14.55 0.78
CA ASN A 45 -3.29 13.79 2.01
C ASN A 45 -1.81 13.72 2.39
N LEU A 46 -0.90 13.77 1.41
CA LEU A 46 0.54 13.72 1.63
C LEU A 46 1.25 14.76 0.77
N HIS A 47 1.44 15.95 1.33
CA HIS A 47 1.78 17.16 0.58
C HIS A 47 3.19 17.14 0.01
N ASP A 48 4.17 16.73 0.81
CA ASP A 48 5.57 16.66 0.42
C ASP A 48 6.35 15.71 1.33
N ALA A 49 7.60 15.50 0.91
CA ALA A 49 8.61 14.70 1.55
C ALA A 49 8.90 15.08 3.01
N ASP A 50 8.98 16.38 3.30
CA ASP A 50 9.39 16.88 4.61
C ASP A 50 8.25 16.74 5.62
N ALA A 51 7.03 17.04 5.18
CA ALA A 51 5.80 16.79 5.94
C ALA A 51 5.64 15.29 6.24
N MET A 52 5.85 14.42 5.25
CA MET A 52 5.83 12.97 5.45
C MET A 52 6.85 12.53 6.51
N ARG A 53 8.08 13.04 6.45
CA ARG A 53 9.14 12.68 7.40
C ARG A 53 8.81 13.13 8.83
N GLY A 54 8.33 14.37 8.98
CA GLY A 54 7.91 14.91 10.29
C GLY A 54 6.78 14.08 10.90
N ALA A 55 5.75 13.80 10.10
CA ALA A 55 4.60 13.00 10.51
C ALA A 55 4.99 11.55 10.86
N ALA A 56 5.92 10.95 10.10
CA ALA A 56 6.44 9.61 10.37
C ALA A 56 7.26 9.53 11.67
N ALA A 57 8.05 10.57 11.97
CA ALA A 57 8.82 10.64 13.21
C ALA A 57 7.89 10.63 14.44
N ILE A 58 6.73 11.28 14.33
CA ILE A 58 5.68 11.24 15.37
C ILE A 58 5.03 9.86 15.43
N ALA A 59 4.64 9.30 14.27
CA ALA A 59 4.02 7.98 14.17
C ALA A 59 4.89 6.85 14.75
N SER A 60 6.21 6.94 14.63
CA SER A 60 7.15 5.94 15.16
C SER A 60 7.05 5.72 16.67
N LYS A 61 6.52 6.71 17.40
CA LYS A 61 6.31 6.70 18.86
C LYS A 61 4.92 6.18 19.26
N LYS A 62 4.07 5.83 18.29
CA LYS A 62 2.71 5.36 18.51
C LYS A 62 2.64 3.85 18.32
N THR A 63 1.74 3.22 19.05
CA THR A 63 1.51 1.75 19.02
C THR A 63 0.17 1.38 18.40
N SER A 64 -0.67 2.37 18.10
CA SER A 64 -1.99 2.18 17.51
C SER A 64 -2.46 3.45 16.79
N GLN A 65 -3.39 3.27 15.86
CA GLN A 65 -4.08 4.33 15.16
C GLN A 65 -5.28 4.78 15.99
N THR A 66 -5.49 6.09 16.13
CA THR A 66 -6.64 6.65 16.87
C THR A 66 -7.88 6.71 16.00
N GLN A 67 -7.73 6.96 14.70
CA GLN A 67 -8.81 6.92 13.72
C GLN A 67 -8.78 5.59 12.96
N GLY A 68 -9.97 5.13 12.57
CA GLY A 68 -10.09 3.99 11.65
C GLY A 68 -9.92 4.43 10.20
N TRP A 69 -9.65 3.48 9.32
CA TRP A 69 -9.63 3.68 7.87
C TRP A 69 -10.83 2.97 7.24
N ASP A 70 -11.21 3.43 6.04
CA ASP A 70 -12.23 2.78 5.21
C ASP A 70 -11.60 2.11 3.97
N GLU A 71 -12.27 1.08 3.46
CA GLU A 71 -11.97 0.51 2.16
C GLU A 71 -12.49 1.40 1.02
N LYS A 72 -11.66 1.58 -0.01
CA LYS A 72 -11.98 2.29 -1.24
C LYS A 72 -11.79 1.35 -2.42
N TRP A 73 -12.92 0.98 -3.01
CA TRP A 73 -13.03 0.06 -4.13
C TRP A 73 -13.11 0.79 -5.48
N GLN A 74 -12.47 1.96 -5.61
CA GLN A 74 -12.57 2.83 -6.78
C GLN A 74 -11.37 2.71 -7.72
N TYR A 75 -10.70 1.54 -7.72
CA TYR A 75 -9.48 1.30 -8.48
C TYR A 75 -9.60 0.05 -9.35
N LEU A 76 -9.09 0.12 -10.57
CA LEU A 76 -8.96 -1.01 -11.47
C LEU A 76 -7.49 -1.33 -11.75
N PRO A 77 -7.05 -2.59 -11.59
CA PRO A 77 -5.70 -2.96 -11.93
C PRO A 77 -5.55 -3.19 -13.43
N SER A 78 -4.46 -2.68 -13.99
CA SER A 78 -4.05 -2.90 -15.37
C SER A 78 -2.56 -3.28 -15.42
N PRO A 79 -2.15 -4.27 -16.24
CA PRO A 79 -0.74 -4.59 -16.40
C PRO A 79 -0.03 -3.42 -17.08
N LEU A 80 1.13 -3.03 -16.55
CA LEU A 80 1.98 -2.06 -17.22
C LEU A 80 2.75 -2.74 -18.37
N THR A 81 2.68 -2.11 -19.54
CA THR A 81 3.37 -2.57 -20.76
C THR A 81 4.82 -2.13 -20.82
N MET A 82 5.17 -1.02 -20.16
CA MET A 82 6.54 -0.56 -19.96
C MET A 82 7.10 -1.07 -18.64
N THR A 83 8.41 -1.22 -18.54
CA THR A 83 9.06 -1.56 -17.27
C THR A 83 8.82 -0.44 -16.26
N GLY A 84 7.95 -0.67 -15.28
CA GLY A 84 7.62 0.32 -14.25
C GLY A 84 8.84 0.83 -13.47
N GLN A 85 9.93 0.07 -13.51
CA GLN A 85 11.26 0.47 -13.03
C GLN A 85 11.77 1.80 -13.60
N GLN A 86 11.44 2.12 -14.85
CA GLN A 86 11.83 3.38 -15.49
C GLN A 86 10.98 4.58 -15.04
N MET A 87 9.85 4.33 -14.35
CA MET A 87 9.00 5.40 -13.82
C MET A 87 9.54 6.01 -12.53
N PHE A 88 10.49 5.34 -11.89
CA PHE A 88 11.11 5.77 -10.64
C PHE A 88 12.58 6.05 -10.85
N ASN A 89 13.07 7.14 -10.24
CA ASN A 89 14.49 7.49 -10.25
C ASN A 89 14.97 7.81 -8.82
N PRO A 90 15.79 6.94 -8.21
CA PRO A 90 16.34 5.71 -8.79
C PRO A 90 15.31 4.60 -8.95
N ALA A 91 15.71 3.57 -9.66
CA ALA A 91 14.98 2.32 -9.79
C ALA A 91 14.73 1.66 -8.42
N ILE A 92 13.53 1.10 -8.19
CA ILE A 92 13.16 0.49 -6.91
C ILE A 92 13.76 -0.93 -6.79
N PRO A 93 14.69 -1.19 -5.86
CA PRO A 93 15.42 -2.46 -5.80
C PRO A 93 14.53 -3.70 -5.66
N GLU A 94 13.46 -3.61 -4.85
CA GLU A 94 12.54 -4.71 -4.58
C GLU A 94 11.70 -5.09 -5.81
N CYS A 95 11.55 -4.16 -6.76
CA CYS A 95 10.76 -4.33 -7.98
C CYS A 95 11.57 -4.82 -9.19
N VAL A 96 12.87 -5.11 -9.02
CA VAL A 96 13.67 -5.70 -10.09
C VAL A 96 13.11 -7.08 -10.46
N GLY A 97 12.73 -7.23 -11.74
CA GLY A 97 12.10 -8.44 -12.28
C GLY A 97 10.64 -8.63 -11.85
N ALA A 98 10.01 -7.65 -11.20
CA ALA A 98 8.62 -7.73 -10.77
C ALA A 98 7.64 -7.47 -11.92
N ARG A 99 6.46 -8.10 -11.83
CA ARG A 99 5.29 -7.72 -12.61
C ARG A 99 4.78 -6.37 -12.10
N TRP A 100 4.60 -5.42 -13.00
CA TRP A 100 4.07 -4.11 -12.66
C TRP A 100 2.58 -4.02 -12.96
N ILE A 101 1.81 -3.59 -11.97
CA ILE A 101 0.36 -3.38 -12.06
C ILE A 101 0.07 -1.91 -11.74
N GLN A 102 -0.53 -1.19 -12.67
CA GLN A 102 -1.05 0.15 -12.42
C GLN A 102 -2.46 0.06 -11.83
N LEU A 103 -2.74 0.87 -10.82
CA LEU A 103 -4.06 1.02 -10.23
C LEU A 103 -4.66 2.34 -10.71
N ASP A 104 -5.64 2.24 -11.59
CA ASP A 104 -6.32 3.38 -12.19
C ASP A 104 -7.56 3.75 -11.38
N TYR A 105 -7.66 5.01 -10.97
CA TYR A 105 -8.85 5.51 -10.29
C TYR A 105 -10.01 5.65 -11.27
N VAL A 106 -11.15 5.04 -10.96
CA VAL A 106 -12.33 4.99 -11.85
C VAL A 106 -13.56 5.72 -11.31
N GLY A 107 -13.49 6.30 -10.11
CA GLY A 107 -14.60 7.08 -9.51
C GLY A 107 -15.80 6.26 -9.03
N SER A 108 -16.17 5.19 -9.73
CA SER A 108 -17.25 4.27 -9.32
C SER A 108 -16.76 3.15 -8.40
N ASP A 109 -17.58 2.77 -7.43
CA ASP A 109 -17.33 1.62 -6.54
C ASP A 109 -17.36 0.29 -7.32
N GLN A 110 -16.29 -0.50 -7.24
CA GLN A 110 -16.08 -1.78 -7.91
C GLN A 110 -16.29 -2.99 -7.02
N LYS A 111 -16.68 -2.83 -5.74
CA LYS A 111 -16.79 -3.92 -4.76
C LYS A 111 -17.71 -5.06 -5.18
N ASN A 112 -18.70 -4.79 -6.02
CA ASN A 112 -19.64 -5.81 -6.50
C ASN A 112 -19.30 -6.34 -7.91
N ARG A 113 -18.11 -6.03 -8.42
CA ARG A 113 -17.69 -6.47 -9.76
C ARG A 113 -17.49 -7.99 -9.76
N LYS A 114 -18.20 -8.67 -10.65
CA LYS A 114 -18.01 -10.11 -10.87
C LYS A 114 -16.70 -10.33 -11.64
N CYS A 115 -15.76 -11.06 -11.04
CA CYS A 115 -14.58 -11.61 -11.71
C CYS A 115 -14.43 -13.08 -11.32
N SER A 116 -14.21 -13.95 -12.31
CA SER A 116 -13.84 -15.35 -12.08
C SER A 116 -12.34 -15.44 -11.84
N ASP A 117 -11.93 -16.20 -10.82
CA ASP A 117 -10.52 -16.42 -10.43
C ASP A 117 -9.73 -15.16 -10.01
N CYS A 118 -10.41 -14.04 -9.74
CA CYS A 118 -9.79 -12.90 -9.08
C CYS A 118 -9.73 -13.08 -7.57
N TYR A 119 -8.74 -12.45 -6.95
CA TYR A 119 -8.63 -12.31 -5.51
C TYR A 119 -8.78 -10.86 -5.09
N ASP A 120 -9.23 -10.68 -3.85
CA ASP A 120 -9.39 -9.39 -3.20
C ASP A 120 -8.03 -8.94 -2.66
N PHE A 121 -7.48 -7.90 -3.26
CA PHE A 121 -6.30 -7.22 -2.75
C PHE A 121 -6.70 -5.91 -2.11
N CYS A 122 -6.04 -5.55 -1.03
CA CYS A 122 -6.20 -4.25 -0.40
C CYS A 122 -4.85 -3.73 0.06
N LEU A 123 -4.39 -2.65 -0.55
CA LEU A 123 -3.12 -2.01 -0.25
C LEU A 123 -3.35 -0.84 0.72
N PRO A 124 -2.41 -0.60 1.66
CA PRO A 124 -2.48 0.59 2.51
C PRO A 124 -2.18 1.84 1.68
N ASP A 125 -2.97 2.89 1.86
CA ASP A 125 -2.64 4.23 1.38
C ASP A 125 -2.35 5.12 2.59
N TYR A 126 -1.13 5.66 2.64
CA TYR A 126 -0.67 6.43 3.78
C TYR A 126 -0.82 7.93 3.52
N GLY A 127 -1.19 8.67 4.56
CA GLY A 127 -1.34 10.12 4.54
C GLY A 127 -1.08 10.72 5.91
N ILE A 128 -1.09 12.05 5.98
CA ILE A 128 -0.95 12.77 7.24
C ILE A 128 -2.33 12.85 7.90
N GLU A 129 -2.48 12.16 9.02
CA GLU A 129 -3.65 12.26 9.88
C GLU A 129 -3.43 13.34 10.93
N LYS A 130 -4.45 14.17 11.13
CA LYS A 130 -4.47 15.19 12.18
C LYS A 130 -5.26 14.70 13.40
N ASP A 131 -4.57 14.55 14.52
CA ASP A 131 -5.19 14.35 15.82
C ASP A 131 -5.59 15.72 16.40
N THR A 132 -6.86 16.07 16.28
CA THR A 132 -7.38 17.36 16.75
C THR A 132 -7.38 17.50 18.27
N VAL A 133 -7.33 16.39 19.01
CA VAL A 133 -7.32 16.41 20.48
C VAL A 133 -5.93 16.72 21.00
N ARG A 134 -4.90 16.13 20.37
CA ARG A 134 -3.49 16.33 20.75
C ARG A 134 -2.80 17.43 19.97
N ASN A 135 -3.45 17.96 18.93
CA ASN A 135 -2.88 18.91 17.98
C ASN A 135 -1.57 18.40 17.36
N GLU A 136 -1.56 17.12 16.99
CA GLU A 136 -0.42 16.43 16.37
C GLU A 136 -0.80 15.98 14.96
N GLU A 137 0.19 15.97 14.07
CA GLU A 137 0.07 15.43 12.71
C GLU A 137 0.99 14.22 12.58
N GLN A 138 0.44 13.08 12.20
CA GLN A 138 1.15 11.81 12.18
C GLN A 138 0.92 11.07 10.87
N LEU A 139 1.94 10.34 10.40
CA LEU A 139 1.77 9.49 9.23
C LEU A 139 0.89 8.30 9.62
N ASN A 140 -0.18 8.09 8.88
CA ASN A 140 -1.11 7.02 9.15
C ASN A 140 -1.70 6.40 7.87
N ILE A 141 -2.34 5.23 8.00
CA ILE A 141 -3.15 4.66 6.91
C ILE A 141 -4.46 5.44 6.88
N VAL A 142 -4.70 6.20 5.81
CA VAL A 142 -5.91 7.04 5.67
C VAL A 142 -7.05 6.30 4.97
N LYS A 143 -6.72 5.34 4.10
CA LYS A 143 -7.69 4.46 3.42
C LYS A 143 -7.00 3.18 2.97
N ARG A 144 -7.80 2.17 2.64
CA ARG A 144 -7.32 0.98 1.92
C ARG A 144 -7.78 1.01 0.49
N ILE A 145 -6.85 0.86 -0.43
CA ILE A 145 -7.16 0.76 -1.85
C ILE A 145 -7.40 -0.71 -2.15
N CYS A 146 -8.67 -1.07 -2.33
CA CYS A 146 -9.09 -2.44 -2.58
C CYS A 146 -9.49 -2.64 -4.05
N PHE A 147 -9.11 -3.79 -4.61
CA PHE A 147 -9.36 -4.14 -6.00
C PHE A 147 -9.30 -5.65 -6.23
N TYR A 148 -9.91 -6.09 -7.32
CA TYR A 148 -9.86 -7.48 -7.78
C TYR A 148 -8.71 -7.68 -8.76
N LEU A 149 -7.80 -8.61 -8.46
CA LEU A 149 -6.71 -8.97 -9.37
C LEU A 149 -6.68 -10.47 -9.66
N PHE A 150 -6.56 -10.80 -10.94
CA PHE A 150 -6.30 -12.15 -11.39
C PHE A 150 -4.80 -12.49 -11.25
N VAL A 151 -4.50 -13.49 -10.43
CA VAL A 151 -3.15 -14.01 -10.17
C VAL A 151 -3.10 -15.48 -10.61
N PRO A 152 -2.74 -15.77 -11.87
CA PRO A 152 -2.80 -17.13 -12.40
C PRO A 152 -1.96 -18.14 -11.62
N GLU A 153 -0.89 -17.68 -10.99
CA GLU A 153 0.03 -18.48 -10.18
C GLU A 153 -0.61 -19.05 -8.92
N TRP A 154 -1.67 -18.41 -8.42
CA TRP A 154 -2.37 -18.84 -7.21
C TRP A 154 -3.39 -19.96 -7.46
N ARG A 155 -3.64 -20.31 -8.72
CA ARG A 155 -4.54 -21.42 -9.08
C ARG A 155 -4.12 -22.74 -8.44
N THR A 156 -2.83 -23.00 -8.29
CA THR A 156 -2.31 -24.23 -7.67
C THR A 156 -2.45 -24.23 -6.15
N TYR A 157 -2.37 -23.06 -5.51
CA TYR A 157 -2.49 -22.89 -4.06
C TYR A 157 -3.95 -22.89 -3.59
N ALA A 158 -4.88 -22.36 -4.39
CA ALA A 158 -6.31 -22.37 -4.07
C ALA A 158 -6.89 -23.80 -4.02
N GLN A 159 -6.27 -24.75 -4.71
CA GLN A 159 -6.62 -26.17 -4.61
C GLN A 159 -5.99 -26.85 -3.36
N ALA A 160 -5.02 -26.21 -2.70
CA ALA A 160 -4.28 -26.75 -1.56
C ALA A 160 -4.75 -26.20 -0.19
N ASN A 161 -5.41 -25.05 -0.13
CA ASN A 161 -5.71 -24.32 1.12
C ASN A 161 -7.08 -24.65 1.75
N ASN A 162 -7.34 -25.92 2.04
CA ASN A 162 -8.42 -26.34 2.94
C ASN A 162 -7.94 -26.56 4.39
N ILE A 163 -6.83 -25.93 4.80
CA ILE A 163 -6.24 -26.11 6.14
C ILE A 163 -5.81 -24.74 6.72
N GLU A 164 -6.07 -24.62 8.02
CA GLU A 164 -6.30 -23.47 8.89
C GLU A 164 -5.24 -22.35 9.04
N GLN A 165 -5.79 -21.16 9.36
CA GLN A 165 -5.43 -20.10 10.36
C GLN A 165 -3.99 -19.57 10.47
N VAL A 166 -3.83 -18.29 10.91
CA VAL A 166 -2.95 -17.88 12.04
C VAL A 166 -3.00 -16.37 12.40
N ARG A 167 -3.16 -16.14 13.72
CA ARG A 167 -2.73 -15.11 14.70
C ARG A 167 -2.32 -13.66 14.34
N SER A 168 -2.72 -12.78 15.27
CA SER A 168 -2.38 -11.36 15.52
C SER A 168 -0.93 -11.10 15.96
N GLY A 169 -0.43 -9.90 15.66
CA GLY A 169 0.83 -9.28 16.13
C GLY A 169 0.81 -7.79 15.75
N SER A 170 1.36 -6.94 16.61
CA SER A 170 1.30 -5.47 16.51
C SER A 170 2.28 -4.92 15.48
N SER A 171 1.82 -3.99 14.63
CA SER A 171 2.65 -3.41 13.57
C SER A 171 3.20 -2.01 13.86
N GLN A 172 4.47 -1.78 13.51
CA GLN A 172 5.20 -0.52 13.70
C GLN A 172 5.62 0.07 12.34
N MET A 173 5.27 1.34 12.07
CA MET A 173 5.63 2.03 10.84
C MET A 173 7.04 2.63 10.91
N VAL A 174 7.85 2.41 9.87
CA VAL A 174 9.20 2.99 9.73
C VAL A 174 9.32 3.71 8.40
N CYS A 175 9.78 4.97 8.42
CA CYS A 175 10.09 5.72 7.20
C CYS A 175 11.61 5.89 7.02
N LYS A 176 12.12 5.61 5.82
CA LYS A 176 13.52 5.83 5.43
C LYS A 176 13.58 6.65 4.15
N GLN A 177 14.66 7.40 3.97
CA GLN A 177 14.95 8.09 2.72
C GLN A 177 15.85 7.21 1.84
N TYR A 178 15.49 7.08 0.57
CA TYR A 178 16.22 6.30 -0.41
C TYR A 178 16.41 7.14 -1.67
N ASP A 179 17.60 7.72 -1.85
CA ASP A 179 18.02 8.40 -3.09
C ASP A 179 16.98 9.36 -3.71
N GLY A 180 16.31 10.14 -2.86
CA GLY A 180 15.30 11.13 -3.29
C GLY A 180 13.85 10.63 -3.34
N MET A 181 13.62 9.35 -3.03
CA MET A 181 12.31 8.75 -2.74
C MET A 181 12.18 8.45 -1.24
N PHE A 182 10.95 8.25 -0.78
CA PHE A 182 10.66 7.89 0.61
C PHE A 182 10.09 6.48 0.68
N LEU A 183 10.58 5.72 1.66
CA LEU A 183 10.21 4.34 1.91
C LEU A 183 9.41 4.27 3.20
N ALA A 184 8.16 3.81 3.16
CA ALA A 184 7.34 3.50 4.32
C ALA A 184 7.13 1.99 4.43
N GLU A 185 7.50 1.42 5.58
CA GLU A 185 7.39 -0.02 5.90
C GLU A 185 6.45 -0.21 7.09
N THR A 186 5.58 -1.22 7.05
CA THR A 186 4.89 -1.77 8.23
C THR A 186 5.58 -3.05 8.66
N LYS A 187 6.25 -3.02 9.83
CA LYS A 187 6.79 -4.22 10.49
C LYS A 187 5.76 -4.84 11.41
#